data_AF-A0A7S0Z2E6-F1
#
_entry.id   AF-A0A7S0Z2E6-F1
#
_cell.length_a   1.000
_cell.length_b   1.000
_cell.length_c   1.000
_cell.angle_alpha   90.00
_cell.angle_beta   90.00
_cell.angle_gamma   90.00
#
_symmetry.space_group_name_H-M   'P 1'
#
loop_
_entity.id
_entity.type
_entity.pdbx_description
1 polymer ?
#
loop_
_entity_poly.entity_id
_entity_poly.type
_entity_poly.pdbx_seq_one_letter_code
_entity_poly.pdbx_strand_id
1 'polypeptide(L)'
;HAPPQPVTPVAMRCTYAHCNKPNVSNRFYKIEAGRTSGGQDWSPLVGHTLCTACYCRYERGGTLERSVNKPIPNSARRCSHPGCDRPNQSSQFYLIEAGRKSGGQDWSKLAGWVLCKSCYTRYEQRGTLERSVNKPLPPSQRRCSYPYCDRPDHGRAFFQIEANRTSGGQDWSPLVGWVLCQPCYKRYKDRGTLERSQNKPLDASARRCTYEGCDRQGTGGDFFQIEEGKTAGGQDWSGLAGTVL
;
A
#
# COMPACT_ATOMS: atom_id res chain seq x y z
N HIS A 1 -46.32 -38.02 -24.66
CA HIS A 1 -45.41 -37.24 -23.80
C HIS A 1 -44.10 -37.02 -24.55
N ALA A 2 -43.78 -35.77 -24.87
CA ALA A 2 -42.48 -35.43 -25.43
C ALA A 2 -41.41 -35.53 -24.32
N PRO A 3 -40.22 -36.11 -24.58
CA PRO A 3 -39.15 -36.16 -23.60
C PRO A 3 -38.70 -34.73 -23.23
N PRO A 4 -38.37 -34.47 -21.95
CA PRO A 4 -37.87 -33.17 -21.53
C PRO A 4 -36.59 -32.85 -22.29
N GLN A 5 -36.59 -31.70 -22.98
CA GLN A 5 -35.42 -31.22 -23.69
C GLN A 5 -34.28 -30.96 -22.69
N PRO A 6 -33.04 -31.40 -22.99
CA PRO A 6 -31.90 -31.10 -22.15
C PRO A 6 -31.72 -29.58 -22.07
N VAL A 7 -31.83 -29.04 -20.85
CA VAL A 7 -31.59 -27.64 -20.58
C VAL A 7 -30.11 -27.40 -20.83
N THR A 8 -29.78 -26.84 -21.99
CA THR A 8 -28.39 -26.49 -22.29
C THR A 8 -27.95 -25.45 -21.27
N PRO A 9 -26.81 -25.67 -20.57
CA PRO A 9 -26.28 -24.66 -19.66
C PRO A 9 -26.06 -23.39 -20.48
N VAL A 10 -26.83 -22.34 -20.16
CA VAL A 10 -26.73 -21.06 -20.86
C VAL A 10 -25.29 -20.59 -20.71
N ALA A 11 -24.54 -20.62 -21.81
CA ALA A 11 -23.16 -20.20 -21.84
C ALA A 11 -23.08 -18.75 -21.33
N MET A 12 -22.58 -18.56 -20.12
CA MET A 12 -22.42 -17.23 -19.56
C MET A 12 -21.40 -16.48 -20.42
N ARG A 13 -21.83 -15.37 -21.01
CA ARG A 13 -20.99 -14.47 -21.80
C ARG A 13 -21.14 -13.05 -21.30
N CYS A 14 -20.10 -12.24 -21.51
CA CYS A 14 -20.18 -10.81 -21.29
C CYS A 14 -21.18 -10.21 -22.29
N THR A 15 -22.22 -9.53 -21.80
CA THR A 15 -23.25 -8.88 -22.63
C THR A 15 -22.92 -7.43 -22.95
N TYR A 16 -21.76 -6.93 -22.53
CA TYR A 16 -21.30 -5.60 -22.94
C TYR A 16 -20.82 -5.61 -24.39
N ALA A 17 -21.44 -4.78 -25.23
CA ALA A 17 -21.23 -4.76 -26.69
C ALA A 17 -19.77 -4.60 -27.12
N HIS A 18 -18.96 -3.83 -26.38
CA HIS A 18 -17.56 -3.56 -26.71
C HIS A 18 -16.56 -4.45 -25.95
N CYS A 19 -17.00 -5.62 -25.47
CA CYS A 19 -16.09 -6.59 -24.86
C CYS A 19 -15.29 -7.34 -25.93
N ASN A 20 -13.96 -7.18 -25.95
CA ASN A 20 -13.09 -7.88 -26.93
C ASN A 20 -13.06 -9.42 -26.76
N LYS A 21 -13.46 -9.94 -25.59
CA LYS A 21 -13.36 -11.36 -25.24
C LYS A 21 -14.56 -11.78 -24.40
N PRO A 22 -15.78 -11.80 -24.97
CA PRO A 22 -16.99 -11.99 -24.18
C PRO A 22 -17.10 -13.41 -23.57
N ASN A 23 -16.40 -14.39 -24.14
CA ASN A 23 -16.52 -15.81 -23.75
C ASN A 23 -15.29 -16.36 -23.01
N VAL A 24 -14.24 -15.55 -22.76
CA VAL A 24 -12.92 -16.05 -22.28
C VAL A 24 -12.78 -15.95 -20.75
N SER A 25 -13.78 -15.42 -20.06
CA SER A 25 -13.70 -15.21 -18.61
C SER A 25 -14.00 -16.49 -17.85
N ASN A 26 -13.26 -16.73 -16.77
CA ASN A 26 -13.58 -17.79 -15.80
C ASN A 26 -14.69 -17.38 -14.81
N ARG A 27 -15.05 -16.10 -14.75
CA ARG A 27 -16.11 -15.57 -13.89
C ARG A 27 -16.92 -14.50 -14.62
N PHE A 28 -18.21 -14.47 -14.33
CA PHE A 28 -19.16 -13.50 -14.86
C PHE A 28 -19.97 -12.91 -13.71
N TYR A 29 -20.31 -11.63 -13.83
CA TYR A 29 -20.99 -10.86 -12.81
C TYR A 29 -22.26 -10.29 -13.40
N LYS A 30 -23.42 -10.76 -12.94
CA LYS A 30 -24.70 -10.13 -13.24
C LYS A 30 -24.82 -8.84 -12.45
N ILE A 31 -25.17 -7.75 -13.11
CA ILE A 31 -25.37 -6.45 -12.47
C ILE A 31 -26.86 -6.32 -12.14
N GLU A 32 -27.14 -6.24 -10.84
CA GLU A 32 -28.50 -6.12 -10.31
C GLU A 32 -28.76 -4.67 -9.89
N ALA A 33 -30.05 -4.30 -9.83
CA ALA A 33 -30.46 -2.98 -9.35
C ALA A 33 -30.00 -2.77 -7.91
N GLY A 34 -29.55 -1.55 -7.59
CA GLY A 34 -29.07 -1.20 -6.25
C GLY A 34 -27.64 -1.63 -5.92
N ARG A 35 -26.86 -2.13 -6.89
CA ARG A 35 -25.44 -2.48 -6.67
C ARG A 35 -24.59 -1.23 -6.38
N THR A 36 -23.81 -1.27 -5.30
CA THR A 36 -22.97 -0.15 -4.82
C THR A 36 -21.46 -0.45 -4.77
N SER A 37 -21.00 -1.52 -5.43
CA SER A 37 -19.59 -1.94 -5.42
C SER A 37 -18.66 -0.84 -5.96
N GLY A 38 -17.57 -0.54 -5.25
CA GLY A 38 -16.55 0.42 -5.69
C GLY A 38 -16.99 1.89 -5.73
N GLY A 39 -18.12 2.25 -5.11
CA GLY A 39 -18.59 3.63 -5.04
C GLY A 39 -18.99 4.24 -6.40
N GLN A 40 -19.26 3.39 -7.40
CA GLN A 40 -19.72 3.81 -8.72
C GLN A 40 -21.23 3.64 -8.85
N ASP A 41 -21.85 4.43 -9.73
CA ASP A 41 -23.25 4.24 -10.10
C ASP A 41 -23.37 3.12 -11.13
N TRP A 42 -23.95 1.97 -10.76
CA TRP A 42 -24.13 0.82 -11.65
C TRP A 42 -25.45 0.83 -12.42
N SER A 43 -26.32 1.83 -12.20
CA SER A 43 -27.65 1.92 -12.81
C SER A 43 -27.63 1.74 -14.34
N PRO A 44 -26.67 2.32 -15.10
CA PRO A 44 -26.60 2.14 -16.54
C PRO A 44 -26.28 0.71 -17.01
N LEU A 45 -25.82 -0.16 -16.12
CA LEU A 45 -25.40 -1.52 -16.43
C LEU A 45 -26.34 -2.60 -15.85
N VAL A 46 -27.42 -2.21 -15.17
CA VAL A 46 -28.39 -3.16 -14.61
C VAL A 46 -28.94 -4.07 -15.71
N GLY A 47 -28.96 -5.38 -15.44
CA GLY A 47 -29.38 -6.40 -16.42
C GLY A 47 -28.24 -6.91 -17.32
N HIS A 48 -27.09 -6.24 -17.36
CA HIS A 48 -25.91 -6.78 -18.06
C HIS A 48 -25.18 -7.85 -17.23
N THR A 49 -24.50 -8.74 -17.94
CA THR A 49 -23.54 -9.70 -17.39
C THR A 49 -22.15 -9.28 -17.85
N LEU A 50 -21.25 -8.99 -16.92
CA LEU A 50 -19.89 -8.56 -17.23
C LEU A 50 -18.90 -9.68 -16.98
N CYS A 51 -17.91 -9.85 -17.85
CA CYS A 51 -16.73 -10.65 -17.51
C CYS A 51 -15.91 -9.95 -16.41
N THR A 52 -15.04 -10.70 -15.72
CA THR A 52 -14.15 -10.17 -14.66
C THR A 52 -13.40 -8.91 -15.10
N ALA A 53 -12.88 -8.89 -16.33
CA ALA A 53 -12.14 -7.74 -16.83
C ALA A 53 -13.00 -6.48 -17.01
N CYS A 54 -14.24 -6.63 -17.46
CA CYS A 54 -15.18 -5.51 -17.61
C CYS A 54 -15.68 -5.05 -16.23
N TYR A 55 -16.05 -6.01 -15.37
CA TYR A 55 -16.48 -5.74 -14.00
C TYR A 55 -15.44 -4.94 -13.23
N CYS A 56 -14.20 -5.43 -13.12
CA CYS A 56 -13.14 -4.73 -12.39
C CYS A 56 -12.74 -3.41 -13.05
N ARG A 57 -13.01 -3.20 -14.34
CA ARG A 57 -12.77 -1.90 -14.98
C ARG A 57 -13.81 -0.89 -14.52
N TYR A 58 -15.08 -1.24 -14.61
CA TYR A 58 -16.16 -0.36 -14.20
C TYR A 58 -16.05 -0.02 -12.72
N GLU A 59 -15.83 -1.02 -11.88
CA GLU A 59 -15.65 -0.85 -10.43
C GLU A 59 -14.52 0.14 -10.08
N ARG A 60 -13.44 0.19 -10.87
CA ARG A 60 -12.29 1.09 -10.61
C ARG A 60 -12.37 2.46 -11.29
N GLY A 61 -13.19 2.61 -12.33
CA GLY A 61 -13.14 3.81 -13.19
C GLY A 61 -14.49 4.38 -13.59
N GLY A 62 -15.61 3.76 -13.19
CA GLY A 62 -16.97 4.22 -13.50
C GLY A 62 -17.36 4.13 -14.98
N THR A 63 -16.50 3.60 -15.84
CA THR A 63 -16.77 3.43 -17.28
C THR A 63 -16.20 2.12 -17.82
N LEU A 64 -16.94 1.49 -18.73
CA LEU A 64 -16.51 0.29 -19.45
C LEU A 64 -15.69 0.61 -20.71
N GLU A 65 -15.79 1.85 -21.19
CA GLU A 65 -15.03 2.31 -22.33
C GLU A 65 -13.55 2.13 -22.05
N ARG A 66 -12.86 1.50 -23.00
CA ARG A 66 -11.40 1.55 -22.97
C ARG A 66 -11.06 3.00 -23.26
N SER A 67 -10.51 3.69 -22.28
CA SER A 67 -9.65 4.84 -22.57
C SER A 67 -8.50 4.31 -23.41
N VAL A 68 -8.67 4.29 -24.73
CA VAL A 68 -7.58 4.11 -25.66
C VAL A 68 -6.77 5.36 -25.43
N ASN A 69 -5.65 5.24 -24.72
CA ASN A 69 -4.74 6.37 -24.57
C ASN A 69 -4.41 6.80 -25.99
N LYS A 70 -4.95 7.95 -26.42
CA LYS A 70 -4.67 8.50 -27.73
C LYS A 70 -3.15 8.54 -27.84
N PRO A 71 -2.56 8.02 -28.94
CA PRO A 71 -1.12 8.05 -29.09
C PRO A 71 -0.63 9.48 -28.90
N ILE A 72 0.16 9.72 -27.86
CA ILE A 72 0.76 11.02 -27.62
C ILE A 72 1.89 11.15 -28.65
N PRO A 73 1.88 12.21 -29.49
CA PRO A 73 2.94 12.42 -30.46
C PRO A 73 4.29 12.50 -29.75
N ASN A 74 5.36 12.02 -30.38
CA ASN A 74 6.68 11.93 -29.75
C ASN A 74 7.17 13.29 -29.21
N SER A 75 6.83 14.39 -29.89
CA SER A 75 7.11 15.76 -29.45
C SER A 75 6.45 16.14 -28.12
N ALA A 76 5.34 15.50 -27.76
CA ALA A 76 4.61 15.74 -26.52
C ALA A 76 4.88 14.67 -25.43
N ARG A 77 5.80 13.73 -25.66
CA ARG A 77 6.17 12.66 -24.70
C ARG A 77 7.14 13.18 -23.62
N ARG A 78 6.66 14.16 -22.84
CA ARG A 78 7.37 14.72 -21.69
C ARG A 78 6.41 14.89 -20.54
N CYS A 79 6.81 14.45 -19.35
CA CYS A 79 6.02 14.66 -18.14
C CYS A 79 5.93 16.16 -17.84
N SER A 80 4.70 16.70 -17.79
CA SER A 80 4.39 18.09 -17.49
C SER A 80 4.53 18.44 -16.00
N HIS A 81 4.61 17.44 -15.12
CA HIS A 81 4.71 17.68 -13.69
C HIS A 81 6.07 18.32 -13.32
N PRO A 82 6.08 19.54 -12.74
CA PRO A 82 7.33 20.25 -12.42
C PRO A 82 8.27 19.48 -11.47
N GLY A 83 7.73 18.64 -10.58
CA GLY A 83 8.49 17.82 -9.64
C GLY A 83 8.91 16.45 -10.17
N CYS A 84 8.88 16.21 -11.48
CA CYS A 84 9.29 14.94 -12.07
C CYS A 84 10.81 14.88 -12.31
N ASP A 85 11.53 14.01 -11.59
CA ASP A 85 12.99 13.83 -11.76
C ASP A 85 13.41 13.34 -13.16
N ARG A 86 12.50 12.68 -13.88
CA ARG A 86 12.80 11.97 -15.14
C ARG A 86 11.69 12.21 -16.16
N PRO A 87 11.49 13.47 -16.60
CA PRO A 87 10.32 13.83 -17.40
C PRO A 87 10.33 13.19 -18.79
N ASN A 88 11.49 12.79 -19.32
CA ASN A 88 11.63 12.23 -20.67
C ASN A 88 11.92 10.71 -20.71
N GLN A 89 12.12 10.05 -19.56
CA GLN A 89 12.66 8.67 -19.53
C GLN A 89 11.60 7.57 -19.41
N SER A 90 10.31 7.91 -19.55
CA SER A 90 9.26 6.91 -19.42
C SER A 90 8.96 6.25 -20.75
N SER A 91 8.74 4.93 -20.75
CA SER A 91 8.23 4.22 -21.92
C SER A 91 6.73 4.50 -22.17
N GLN A 92 6.03 5.06 -21.18
CA GLN A 92 4.60 5.31 -21.24
C GLN A 92 4.26 6.70 -20.70
N PHE A 93 3.47 7.43 -21.47
CA PHE A 93 2.94 8.74 -21.11
C PHE A 93 1.42 8.71 -21.19
N TYR A 94 0.79 9.48 -20.31
CA TYR A 94 -0.66 9.55 -20.15
C TYR A 94 -1.10 11.00 -20.24
N LEU A 95 -1.88 11.33 -21.27
CA LEU A 95 -2.59 12.60 -21.33
C LEU A 95 -3.81 12.49 -20.41
N ILE A 96 -3.91 13.44 -19.48
CA ILE A 96 -5.06 13.53 -18.59
C ILE A 96 -6.13 14.34 -19.31
N GLU A 97 -7.17 13.66 -19.77
CA GLU A 97 -8.33 14.31 -20.38
C GLU A 97 -9.21 14.95 -19.30
N ALA A 98 -9.93 16.01 -19.66
CA ALA A 98 -10.91 16.63 -18.79
C ALA A 98 -11.99 15.61 -18.38
N GLY A 99 -12.40 15.62 -17.11
CA GLY A 99 -13.43 14.70 -16.59
C GLY A 99 -12.96 13.27 -16.35
N ARG A 100 -11.66 12.97 -16.44
CA ARG A 100 -11.10 11.65 -16.13
C ARG A 100 -11.35 11.27 -14.67
N LYS A 101 -11.90 10.07 -14.42
CA LYS A 101 -12.20 9.50 -13.08
C LYS A 101 -11.49 8.16 -12.83
N SER A 102 -10.20 8.09 -13.11
CA SER A 102 -9.44 6.84 -12.91
C SER A 102 -9.03 6.65 -11.44
N GLY A 103 -9.25 5.47 -10.87
CA GLY A 103 -8.77 5.12 -9.53
C GLY A 103 -9.52 5.83 -8.39
N GLY A 104 -10.74 6.31 -8.63
CA GLY A 104 -11.53 7.03 -7.63
C GLY A 104 -10.98 8.41 -7.24
N GLN A 105 -9.99 8.92 -7.97
CA GLN A 105 -9.40 10.24 -7.73
C GLN A 105 -10.01 11.29 -8.66
N ASP A 106 -10.03 12.55 -8.20
CA ASP A 106 -10.36 13.70 -9.04
C ASP A 106 -9.14 14.15 -9.84
N TRP A 107 -9.21 14.07 -11.17
CA TRP A 107 -8.13 14.48 -12.06
C TRP A 107 -8.32 15.89 -12.64
N SER A 108 -9.35 16.62 -12.25
CA SER A 108 -9.74 17.89 -12.87
C SER A 108 -8.61 18.92 -12.86
N LYS A 109 -7.83 18.99 -11.79
CA LYS A 109 -6.66 19.90 -11.68
C LYS A 109 -5.51 19.56 -12.61
N LEU A 110 -5.48 18.33 -13.13
CA LEU A 110 -4.45 17.83 -14.02
C LEU A 110 -4.91 17.73 -15.47
N ALA A 111 -6.13 18.20 -15.80
CA ALA A 111 -6.63 18.17 -17.17
C ALA A 111 -5.66 18.89 -18.12
N GLY A 112 -5.33 18.23 -19.24
CA GLY A 112 -4.34 18.68 -20.23
C GLY A 112 -2.89 18.31 -19.90
N TRP A 113 -2.59 17.79 -18.71
CA TRP A 113 -1.24 17.40 -18.34
C TRP A 113 -0.85 16.08 -18.99
N VAL A 114 0.43 15.96 -19.34
CA VAL A 114 1.03 14.68 -19.73
C VAL A 114 1.82 14.15 -18.54
N LEU A 115 1.47 12.96 -18.05
CA LEU A 115 2.19 12.33 -16.94
C LEU A 115 2.95 11.11 -17.43
N CYS A 116 4.20 10.96 -16.98
CA CYS A 116 4.90 9.68 -17.11
C CYS A 116 4.21 8.59 -16.28
N LYS A 117 4.47 7.32 -16.58
CA LYS A 117 3.86 6.18 -15.86
C LYS A 117 3.98 6.30 -14.34
N SER A 118 5.16 6.67 -13.83
CA SER A 118 5.41 6.76 -12.40
C SER A 118 4.60 7.88 -11.73
N CYS A 119 4.46 9.03 -12.38
CA CYS A 119 3.64 10.14 -11.88
C CYS A 119 2.14 9.81 -11.96
N TYR A 120 1.70 9.24 -13.08
CA TYR A 120 0.31 8.80 -13.27
C TYR A 120 -0.10 7.80 -12.16
N THR A 121 0.65 6.71 -12.00
CA THR A 121 0.32 5.67 -11.01
C THR A 121 0.39 6.21 -9.58
N ARG A 122 1.27 7.17 -9.28
CA ARG A 122 1.27 7.81 -7.97
C ARG A 122 -0.03 8.57 -7.72
N TYR A 123 -0.42 9.43 -8.65
CA TYR A 123 -1.65 10.21 -8.48
C TYR A 123 -2.86 9.29 -8.37
N GLU A 124 -2.94 8.27 -9.22
CA GLU A 124 -3.98 7.25 -9.17
C GLU A 124 -4.08 6.56 -7.81
N GLN A 125 -2.96 6.31 -7.14
CA GLN A 125 -2.92 5.63 -5.83
C GLN A 125 -3.07 6.56 -4.64
N ARG A 126 -2.63 7.82 -4.74
CA ARG A 126 -2.47 8.72 -3.58
C ARG A 126 -3.29 10.02 -3.68
N GLY A 127 -3.85 10.33 -4.83
CA GLY A 127 -4.50 11.62 -5.10
C GLY A 127 -3.55 12.82 -5.17
N THR A 128 -2.23 12.61 -5.10
CA THR A 128 -1.22 13.67 -5.19
C THR A 128 -0.01 13.26 -6.04
N LEU A 129 0.51 14.20 -6.84
CA LEU A 129 1.74 14.03 -7.61
C LEU A 129 2.99 14.25 -6.77
N GLU A 130 2.83 14.98 -5.67
CA GLU A 130 3.92 15.27 -4.75
C GLU A 130 4.56 13.95 -4.35
N ARG A 131 5.88 13.87 -4.59
CA ARG A 131 6.66 12.88 -3.85
C ARG A 131 6.40 13.25 -2.39
N SER A 132 6.00 12.28 -1.58
CA SER A 132 6.24 12.37 -0.13
C SER A 132 7.76 12.39 -0.01
N VAL A 133 8.35 13.57 -0.23
CA VAL A 133 9.77 13.67 -0.48
C VAL A 133 10.41 13.51 0.88
N ASN A 134 11.00 12.34 1.09
CA ASN A 134 12.27 12.37 1.77
C ASN A 134 13.23 13.02 0.78
N LYS A 135 13.17 14.36 0.63
CA LYS A 135 14.18 15.08 -0.14
C LYS A 135 15.51 14.63 0.47
N PRO A 136 16.48 14.19 -0.34
CA PRO A 136 17.79 13.89 0.18
C PRO A 136 18.24 15.10 0.98
N LEU A 137 18.39 14.93 2.30
CA LEU A 137 18.83 16.01 3.14
C LEU A 137 20.22 16.47 2.68
N PRO A 138 20.53 17.77 2.72
CA PRO A 138 21.88 18.25 2.45
C PRO A 138 22.86 17.56 3.41
N PRO A 139 24.13 17.34 3.02
CA PRO A 139 25.09 16.62 3.86
C PRO A 139 25.19 17.14 5.31
N SER A 140 25.05 18.44 5.52
CA SER A 140 25.05 19.07 6.86
C SER A 140 23.87 18.67 7.75
N GLN A 141 22.77 18.17 7.18
CA GLN A 141 21.57 17.73 7.90
C GLN A 141 21.46 16.19 7.96
N ARG A 142 22.45 15.44 7.45
CA ARG A 142 22.45 13.96 7.43
C ARG A 142 22.96 13.35 8.74
N ARG A 143 22.31 13.71 9.84
CA ARG A 143 22.57 13.13 11.16
C ARG A 143 21.27 12.76 11.83
N CYS A 144 21.17 11.54 12.34
CA CYS A 144 20.02 11.08 13.10
C CYS A 144 19.92 11.89 14.40
N SER A 145 18.79 12.56 14.60
CA SER A 145 18.48 13.33 15.81
C SER A 145 18.04 12.46 16.99
N TYR A 146 17.78 11.16 16.77
CA TYR A 146 17.39 10.25 17.84
C TYR A 146 18.57 10.03 18.81
N PRO A 147 18.44 10.40 20.10
CA PRO A 147 19.55 10.35 21.05
C PRO A 147 20.15 8.95 21.24
N TYR A 148 19.34 7.90 21.09
CA TYR A 148 19.76 6.50 21.27
C TYR A 148 20.04 5.78 19.94
N CYS A 149 20.43 6.53 18.91
CA CYS A 149 20.89 5.96 17.65
C CYS A 149 22.39 5.59 17.75
N ASP A 150 22.73 4.31 17.65
CA ASP A 150 24.14 3.86 17.74
C ASP A 150 25.05 4.44 16.65
N ARG A 151 24.47 4.80 15.49
CA ARG A 151 25.22 5.29 14.33
C ARG A 151 24.48 6.47 13.69
N PRO A 152 24.47 7.64 14.35
CA PRO A 152 23.66 8.76 13.92
C PRO A 152 24.11 9.32 12.58
N ASP A 153 25.39 9.19 12.23
CA ASP A 153 25.97 9.69 10.97
C ASP A 153 26.05 8.61 9.88
N HIS A 154 25.54 7.38 10.11
CA HIS A 154 25.60 6.31 9.12
C HIS A 154 24.21 5.95 8.60
N GLY A 155 24.05 6.07 7.28
CA GLY A 155 22.84 5.65 6.61
C GLY A 155 22.89 6.01 5.13
N ARG A 156 22.28 5.16 4.29
CA ARG A 156 22.09 5.47 2.87
C ARG A 156 21.01 6.53 2.66
N ALA A 157 20.14 6.73 3.64
CA ALA A 157 19.04 7.68 3.59
C ALA A 157 18.74 8.24 4.99
N PHE A 158 18.34 9.51 5.00
CA PHE A 158 17.89 10.27 6.16
C PHE A 158 16.53 10.90 5.84
N PHE A 159 15.68 10.95 6.86
CA PHE A 159 14.26 11.26 6.73
C PHE A 159 13.95 12.37 7.72
N GLN A 160 13.72 13.59 7.23
CA GLN A 160 13.13 14.63 8.07
C GLN A 160 11.65 14.33 8.26
N ILE A 161 11.18 14.41 9.50
CA ILE A 161 9.79 14.19 9.83
C ILE A 161 9.07 15.53 9.78
N GLU A 162 8.06 15.61 8.93
CA GLU A 162 7.23 16.80 8.71
C GLU A 162 5.93 16.70 9.51
N ALA A 163 5.32 17.84 9.85
CA ALA A 163 4.11 17.92 10.68
C ALA A 163 2.92 17.07 10.17
N ASN A 164 2.83 16.87 8.85
CA ASN A 164 1.71 16.18 8.21
C ASN A 164 2.06 14.75 7.75
N ARG A 165 3.10 14.13 8.32
CA ARG A 165 3.52 12.79 7.90
C ARG A 165 2.58 11.71 8.44
N THR A 166 1.95 10.96 7.52
CA THR A 166 1.00 9.87 7.82
C THR A 166 1.51 8.48 7.42
N SER A 167 2.83 8.31 7.29
CA SER A 167 3.40 7.07 6.77
C SER A 167 3.25 5.90 7.74
N GLY A 168 2.67 4.78 7.28
CA GLY A 168 2.58 3.55 8.07
C GLY A 168 1.48 3.53 9.15
N GLY A 169 0.53 4.48 9.11
CA GLY A 169 -0.59 4.51 10.06
C GLY A 169 -0.20 4.87 11.51
N GLN A 170 1.04 5.31 11.71
CA GLN A 170 1.54 5.76 13.01
C GLN A 170 1.35 7.27 13.16
N ASP A 171 1.20 7.74 14.40
CA ASP A 171 1.28 9.16 14.72
C ASP A 171 2.74 9.60 14.73
N TRP A 172 3.11 10.56 13.87
CA TRP A 172 4.48 11.09 13.78
C TRP A 172 4.65 12.41 14.53
N SER A 173 3.59 12.95 15.14
CA SER A 173 3.57 14.26 15.80
C SER A 173 4.72 14.44 16.82
N PRO A 174 5.08 13.43 17.65
CA PRO A 174 6.18 13.57 18.62
C PRO A 174 7.57 13.73 17.98
N LEU A 175 7.72 13.34 16.71
CA LEU A 175 9.00 13.33 16.00
C LEU A 175 9.11 14.47 14.98
N VAL A 176 8.13 15.38 14.88
CA VAL A 176 8.15 16.47 13.91
C VAL A 176 9.40 17.33 14.09
N GLY A 177 10.09 17.62 12.98
CA GLY A 177 11.36 18.34 12.95
C GLY A 177 12.59 17.44 13.13
N TRP A 178 12.43 16.19 13.58
CA TRP A 178 13.55 15.28 13.76
C TRP A 178 14.05 14.74 12.42
N VAL A 179 15.34 14.43 12.35
CA VAL A 179 15.93 13.68 11.26
C VAL A 179 16.19 12.26 11.72
N LEU A 180 15.62 11.26 11.04
CA LEU A 180 15.85 9.85 11.34
C LEU A 180 16.71 9.20 10.26
N CYS A 181 17.70 8.41 10.65
CA CYS A 181 18.36 7.50 9.71
C CYS A 181 17.39 6.39 9.27
N GLN A 182 17.66 5.75 8.13
CA GLN A 182 16.80 4.71 7.56
C GLN A 182 16.39 3.60 8.56
N PRO A 183 17.29 3.04 9.40
CA PRO A 183 16.89 2.06 10.42
C PRO A 183 15.90 2.60 11.46
N CYS A 184 16.14 3.80 12.01
CA CYS A 184 15.26 4.43 12.99
C CYS A 184 13.89 4.75 12.38
N TYR A 185 13.88 5.31 11.16
CA TYR A 185 12.64 5.60 10.43
C TYR A 185 11.78 4.35 10.23
N LYS A 186 12.39 3.25 9.76
CA LYS A 186 11.67 1.98 9.56
C LYS A 186 11.12 1.45 10.87
N ARG A 187 11.93 1.44 11.94
CA ARG A 187 11.49 0.96 13.26
C ARG A 187 10.24 1.71 13.74
N TYR A 188 10.27 3.04 13.68
CA TYR A 188 9.11 3.83 14.10
C TYR A 188 7.90 3.58 13.21
N LYS A 189 8.11 3.54 11.88
CA LYS A 189 7.03 3.24 10.94
C LYS A 189 6.37 1.89 11.22
N ASP A 190 7.16 0.88 11.58
CA ASP A 190 6.68 -0.49 11.75
C ASP A 190 6.12 -0.75 13.16
N ARG A 191 6.61 -0.03 14.19
CA ARG A 191 6.28 -0.29 15.61
C ARG A 191 5.58 0.85 16.36
N GLY A 192 5.54 2.05 15.79
CA GLY A 192 5.08 3.27 16.49
C GLY A 192 6.03 3.80 17.56
N THR A 193 7.19 3.16 17.78
CA THR A 193 8.18 3.59 18.78
C THR A 193 9.62 3.45 18.26
N LEU A 194 10.50 4.37 18.67
CA LEU A 194 11.94 4.35 18.39
C LEU A 194 12.72 3.55 19.43
N GLU A 195 12.11 3.33 20.60
CA GLU A 195 12.70 2.55 21.67
C GLU A 195 13.09 1.20 21.09
N ARG A 196 14.37 0.85 21.29
CA ARG A 196 14.71 -0.56 21.19
C ARG A 196 13.87 -1.18 22.28
N SER A 197 13.05 -2.18 21.91
CA SER A 197 12.71 -3.23 22.85
C SER A 197 14.06 -3.63 23.44
N GLN A 198 14.36 -3.10 24.63
CA GLN A 198 15.53 -3.48 25.37
C GLN A 198 15.16 -4.91 25.74
N ASN A 199 15.51 -5.86 24.87
CA ASN A 199 15.97 -7.15 25.34
C ASN A 199 17.26 -6.81 26.08
N LYS A 200 17.12 -6.14 27.23
CA LYS A 200 18.20 -5.89 28.16
C LYS A 200 18.68 -7.30 28.43
N PRO A 201 19.91 -7.66 28.02
CA PRO A 201 20.41 -8.99 28.28
C PRO A 201 20.17 -9.18 29.77
N LEU A 202 19.36 -10.18 30.13
CA LEU A 202 19.16 -10.51 31.53
C LEU A 202 20.56 -10.67 32.12
N ASP A 203 20.74 -10.14 33.33
CA ASP A 203 21.96 -10.32 34.10
C ASP A 203 22.35 -11.80 34.01
N ALA A 204 23.64 -12.12 33.95
CA ALA A 204 24.10 -13.51 33.83
C ALA A 204 23.49 -14.40 34.94
N SER A 205 23.17 -13.81 36.10
CA SER A 205 22.44 -14.44 37.20
C SER A 205 20.97 -14.76 36.89
N ALA A 206 20.32 -13.95 36.04
CA ALA A 206 18.93 -14.08 35.59
C ALA A 206 18.77 -14.90 34.29
N ARG A 207 19.87 -15.36 33.67
CA ARG A 207 19.86 -16.26 32.50
C ARG A 207 19.67 -17.73 32.88
N ARG A 208 18.66 -18.00 33.70
CA ARG A 208 18.24 -19.38 34.02
C ARG A 208 16.76 -19.49 33.71
N CYS A 209 16.41 -20.50 32.93
CA CYS A 209 15.03 -20.85 32.69
C CYS A 209 14.40 -21.19 34.05
N THR A 210 13.42 -20.41 34.50
CA THR A 210 12.72 -20.64 35.78
C THR A 210 11.42 -21.41 35.61
N TYR A 211 11.11 -21.83 34.39
CA TYR A 211 9.92 -22.61 34.08
C TYR A 211 10.08 -24.05 34.56
N GLU A 212 9.08 -24.55 35.30
CA GLU A 212 9.13 -25.88 35.94
C GLU A 212 9.26 -27.06 34.95
N GLY A 213 8.99 -26.85 33.65
CA GLY A 213 9.14 -27.85 32.60
C GLY A 213 10.39 -27.72 31.73
N CYS A 214 11.41 -26.99 32.18
CA CYS A 214 12.57 -26.64 31.35
C CYS A 214 13.77 -27.57 31.60
N ASP A 215 13.97 -28.57 30.74
CA ASP A 215 15.06 -29.55 30.88
C ASP A 215 16.46 -29.01 30.50
N ARG A 216 16.54 -27.82 29.90
CA ARG A 216 17.81 -27.23 29.45
C ARG A 216 18.34 -26.23 30.46
N GLN A 217 19.20 -26.70 31.36
CA GLN A 217 19.95 -25.83 32.25
C GLN A 217 21.15 -25.19 31.51
N GLY A 218 21.02 -23.92 31.11
CA GLY A 218 22.17 -23.01 30.97
C GLY A 218 22.92 -22.95 29.64
N THR A 219 22.42 -23.50 28.53
CA THR A 219 23.09 -23.43 27.21
C THR A 219 22.35 -22.64 26.12
N GLY A 220 21.22 -22.00 26.46
CA GLY A 220 20.48 -21.12 25.54
C GLY A 220 21.10 -19.73 25.40
N GLY A 221 21.19 -19.21 24.18
CA GLY A 221 21.71 -17.85 23.91
C GLY A 221 20.69 -16.74 24.12
N ASP A 222 19.39 -17.06 24.06
CA ASP A 222 18.30 -16.10 24.08
C ASP A 222 17.35 -16.44 25.24
N PHE A 223 17.29 -15.56 26.24
CA PHE A 223 16.34 -15.63 27.35
C PHE A 223 15.42 -14.41 27.31
N PHE A 224 14.14 -14.60 27.57
CA PHE A 224 13.13 -13.54 27.56
C PHE A 224 12.39 -13.50 28.89
N GLN A 225 12.33 -12.31 29.49
CA GLN A 225 11.48 -12.08 30.66
C GLN A 225 10.06 -11.78 30.18
N ILE A 226 9.10 -12.57 30.67
CA ILE A 226 7.68 -12.33 30.41
C ILE A 226 7.19 -11.28 31.41
N GLU A 227 6.88 -10.09 30.89
CA GLU A 227 6.21 -9.03 31.65
C GLU A 227 4.72 -9.32 31.75
N GLU A 228 4.14 -8.90 32.87
CA GLU A 228 2.70 -9.02 33.14
C GLU A 228 1.89 -8.31 32.04
N GLY A 229 0.86 -9.00 31.52
CA GLY A 229 -0.01 -8.47 30.48
C GLY A 229 0.55 -8.53 29.04
N LYS A 230 1.72 -9.12 28.80
CA LYS A 230 2.21 -9.33 27.42
C LYS A 230 1.48 -10.48 26.73
N THR A 231 1.01 -10.21 25.52
CA THR A 231 0.58 -11.24 24.56
C THR A 231 1.58 -11.31 23.42
N ALA A 232 2.03 -12.52 23.07
CA ALA A 232 2.92 -12.75 21.94
C ALA A 232 2.32 -13.84 21.06
N GLY A 233 2.16 -13.57 19.77
CA GLY A 233 1.55 -14.51 18.81
C GLY A 233 0.06 -14.81 19.04
N GLY A 234 -0.65 -13.97 19.82
CA GLY A 234 -2.06 -14.20 20.18
C GLY A 234 -2.28 -15.21 21.30
N GLN A 235 -1.20 -15.71 21.94
CA GLN A 235 -1.28 -16.50 23.16
C GLN A 235 -1.24 -15.59 24.39
N ASP A 236 -2.05 -15.95 25.39
CA ASP A 236 -2.04 -15.33 26.71
C ASP A 236 -0.93 -15.95 27.56
N TRP A 237 0.03 -15.12 27.96
CA TRP A 237 1.18 -15.51 28.77
C TRP A 237 1.03 -15.06 30.23
N SER A 238 -0.15 -14.61 30.65
CA SER A 238 -0.37 -14.07 31.99
C SER A 238 -0.02 -15.06 33.11
N GLY A 239 -0.24 -16.37 32.89
CA GLY A 239 0.15 -17.42 33.84
C GLY A 239 1.66 -17.63 33.99
N LEU A 240 2.47 -17.02 33.12
CA LEU A 240 3.93 -17.07 33.14
C LEU A 240 4.56 -15.70 33.45
N ALA A 241 3.76 -14.72 33.89
CA ALA A 241 4.27 -13.41 34.29
C ALA A 241 5.34 -13.56 35.38
N GLY A 242 6.50 -12.92 35.16
CA GLY A 242 7.65 -13.00 36.08
C GLY A 242 8.56 -14.21 35.87
N THR A 243 8.23 -15.15 34.98
CA THR A 243 9.14 -16.24 34.60
C THR A 243 10.10 -15.81 33.49
N VAL A 244 11.28 -16.44 33.49
CA VAL A 244 12.27 -16.32 32.41
C VAL A 244 12.23 -17.62 31.60
N LEU A 245 11.95 -17.49 30.31
CA LEU A 245 12.02 -18.57 29.31
C LEU A 245 13.31 -18.48 28.51
#